data_AF-A0A0Q3TU34-F1
#
_entry.id   AF-A0A0Q3TU34-F1
#
_cell.length_a   1.000
_cell.length_b   1.000
_cell.length_c   1.000
_cell.angle_alpha   90.00
_cell.angle_beta   90.00
_cell.angle_gamma   90.00
#
_symmetry.space_group_name_H-M   'P 1'
#
loop_
_entity.id
_entity.type
_entity.pdbx_description
1 polymer ?
#
loop_
_entity_poly.entity_id
_entity_poly.type
_entity_poly.pdbx_seq_one_letter_code
_entity_poly.pdbx_strand_id
1 'polypeptide(L)' 'MGTIQSGLIEKGLKHVLIQEIEKENTRSKREKERFSCRELEDLMGCNRDTYKRVRGAVKRR' A
#
# COMPACT_ATOMS: atom_id res chain seq x y z
N MET A 1 -17.35 32.29 -39.56
CA MET A 1 -15.91 32.12 -39.31
C MET A 1 -15.73 30.88 -38.45
N GLY A 2 -15.00 29.87 -38.92
CA GLY A 2 -14.73 28.65 -38.15
C GLY A 2 -13.74 28.91 -37.01
N THR A 3 -13.84 28.13 -35.93
CA THR A 3 -12.90 28.25 -34.80
C THR A 3 -11.58 27.57 -35.14
N ILE A 4 -10.50 27.98 -34.50
CA ILE A 4 -9.17 27.36 -34.68
C ILE A 4 -9.23 25.85 -34.40
N GLN A 5 -10.11 25.42 -33.49
CA GLN A 5 -10.30 24.00 -33.17
C GLN A 5 -10.86 23.18 -34.34
N SER A 6 -11.79 23.71 -35.13
CA SER A 6 -12.36 22.96 -36.27
C SER A 6 -11.30 22.73 -37.34
N GLY A 7 -10.46 23.73 -37.63
CA GLY A 7 -9.37 23.60 -38.60
C GLY A 7 -8.26 22.61 -38.16
N LEU A 8 -8.06 22.43 -36.85
CA LEU A 8 -7.12 21.44 -36.31
C LEU A 8 -7.66 20.00 -36.39
N ILE A 9 -8.98 19.83 -36.26
CA ILE A 9 -9.65 18.52 -36.41
C ILE A 9 -9.68 18.11 -37.89
N GLU A 10 -10.04 19.02 -38.80
CA GLU A 10 -10.04 18.77 -40.25
C GLU A 10 -8.66 18.37 -40.79
N LYS A 11 -7.60 18.96 -40.25
CA LYS A 11 -6.21 18.62 -40.63
C LYS A 11 -5.67 17.36 -39.95
N GLY A 12 -6.48 16.66 -39.16
CA GLY A 12 -6.09 15.42 -38.48
C GLY A 12 -5.05 15.59 -37.37
N LEU A 13 -4.71 16.83 -36.99
CA LEU A 13 -3.67 17.14 -36.00
C LEU A 13 -4.14 16.93 -34.56
N LYS A 14 -5.46 16.80 -34.37
CA LYS A 14 -6.07 16.53 -33.07
C LYS A 14 -6.94 15.29 -33.18
N HIS A 15 -6.40 14.13 -32.81
CA HIS A 15 -7.26 13.01 -32.41
C HIS A 15 -7.98 13.42 -31.11
N VAL A 16 -9.30 13.30 -31.08
CA VAL A 16 -10.04 13.30 -29.83
C VAL A 16 -9.63 12.01 -29.14
N LEU A 17 -8.52 12.07 -28.41
CA LEU A 17 -8.13 11.05 -27.45
C LEU A 17 -9.16 11.13 -26.33
N ILE A 18 -10.34 10.56 -26.60
CA ILE A 18 -11.05 9.73 -25.64
C ILE A 18 -9.99 8.64 -25.39
N GLN A 19 -8.98 8.79 -24.53
CA GLN A 19 -9.12 8.72 -23.08
C GLN A 19 -10.30 7.82 -22.66
N GLU A 20 -10.55 6.75 -23.41
CA GLU A 20 -10.58 5.41 -22.85
C GLU A 20 -9.21 5.17 -22.21
N ILE A 21 -8.95 5.93 -21.14
CA ILE A 21 -8.17 5.41 -20.03
C ILE A 21 -9.07 4.28 -19.59
N GLU A 22 -8.88 3.10 -20.18
CA GLU A 22 -9.20 1.85 -19.52
C GLU A 22 -8.59 2.05 -18.14
N LYS A 23 -9.46 2.41 -17.18
CA LYS A 23 -9.15 2.31 -15.77
C LYS A 23 -9.03 0.80 -15.57
N GLU A 24 -7.88 0.28 -15.98
CA GLU A 24 -7.39 -1.02 -15.59
C GLU A 24 -7.64 -1.02 -14.09
N ASN A 25 -8.56 -1.89 -13.66
CA ASN A 25 -8.98 -1.97 -12.28
C ASN A 25 -7.78 -2.50 -11.49
N THR A 26 -6.82 -1.64 -11.20
CA THR A 26 -5.64 -1.87 -10.36
C THR A 26 -6.05 -1.91 -8.89
N ARG A 27 -7.27 -2.39 -8.60
CA ARG A 27 -7.61 -3.00 -7.33
C ARG A 27 -6.83 -4.30 -7.24
N SER A 28 -5.51 -4.18 -7.11
CA SER A 28 -4.69 -5.25 -6.59
C SER A 28 -5.35 -5.61 -5.25
N LYS A 29 -5.93 -6.81 -5.17
CA LYS A 29 -6.36 -7.42 -3.92
C LYS A 29 -5.11 -7.79 -3.12
N ARG A 30 -4.22 -6.82 -2.88
CA ARG A 30 -3.15 -6.98 -1.91
C ARG A 30 -3.88 -6.93 -0.58
N GLU A 31 -4.21 -8.10 -0.08
CA GLU A 31 -4.54 -8.27 1.32
C GLU A 31 -3.43 -7.55 2.09
N LYS A 32 -3.83 -6.56 2.91
CA LYS A 32 -2.86 -5.90 3.77
C LYS A 32 -2.29 -6.99 4.65
N GLU A 33 -1.00 -7.27 4.53
CA GLU A 33 -0.31 -8.15 5.47
C GLU A 33 -0.51 -7.56 6.86
N ARG A 34 -1.32 -8.24 7.68
CA ARG A 34 -1.62 -7.83 9.05
C ARG A 34 -1.05 -8.90 9.94
N PHE A 35 -0.09 -8.49 10.75
CA PHE A 35 0.36 -9.33 11.85
C PHE A 35 -0.79 -9.57 12.83
N SER A 36 -0.89 -10.80 13.29
CA SER A 36 -1.64 -11.17 14.47
C SER A 36 -1.05 -10.50 15.72
N CYS A 37 -1.86 -10.37 16.78
CA CYS A 37 -1.38 -9.81 18.05
C CYS A 37 -0.15 -10.56 18.58
N ARG A 38 -0.13 -11.88 18.43
CA ARG A 38 0.99 -12.73 18.88
C ARG A 38 2.28 -12.43 18.09
N GLU A 39 2.19 -12.28 16.77
CA GLU A 39 3.35 -11.91 15.95
C GLU A 39 3.89 -10.53 16.31
N LEU A 40 3.00 -9.58 16.64
CA LEU A 40 3.41 -8.26 17.13
C LEU A 40 4.09 -8.38 18.50
N GLU A 41 3.56 -9.16 19.43
CA GLU A 41 4.18 -9.38 20.75
C GLU A 41 5.56 -10.04 20.64
N ASP A 42 5.71 -11.01 19.74
CA ASP A 42 6.99 -11.68 19.50
C ASP A 42 7.99 -10.73 18.83
N LEU A 43 7.55 -9.94 17.83
CA LEU A 43 8.35 -8.91 17.16
C LEU A 43 8.82 -7.83 18.14
N MET A 44 7.92 -7.37 19.01
CA MET A 44 8.20 -6.35 20.03
C MET A 44 8.97 -6.94 21.24
N GLY A 45 9.17 -8.26 21.29
CA GLY A 45 9.87 -8.93 22.37
C GLY A 45 9.11 -8.94 23.70
N CYS A 46 7.79 -8.72 23.68
CA CYS A 46 6.93 -8.74 24.87
C CYS A 46 6.92 -10.12 25.54
N ASN A 47 7.00 -11.19 24.74
CA ASN A 47 7.05 -12.57 25.21
C ASN A 47 8.49 -13.10 25.39
N ARG A 48 9.49 -12.21 25.41
CA ARG A 48 10.88 -12.61 25.59
C ARG A 48 11.11 -13.08 27.02
N ASP A 49 11.77 -14.22 27.16
CA ASP A 49 12.20 -14.70 28.46
C ASP A 49 13.12 -13.68 29.12
N THR A 50 12.75 -13.27 30.33
CA THR A 50 13.57 -12.39 31.15
C THR A 50 14.00 -13.09 32.42
N TYR A 51 15.12 -12.64 32.98
CA TYR A 51 15.62 -13.14 34.24
C TYR A 51 15.52 -12.03 35.29
N LYS A 52 15.06 -12.39 36.48
CA LYS A 52 15.03 -11.49 37.63
C LYS A 52 15.81 -12.09 38.79
N ARG A 53 16.41 -11.23 39.61
CA ARG A 53 17.00 -11.67 40.88
C ARG A 53 15.91 -11.78 41.94
N VAL A 54 15.82 -12.94 42.59
CA VAL A 54 14.90 -13.20 43.70
C VAL A 54 15.68 -13.89 44.81
N ARG A 55 15.81 -13.22 45.97
CA ARG A 55 16.54 -13.73 47.15
C ARG A 55 17.97 -14.20 46.82
N GLY A 56 18.69 -13.42 46.02
CA GLY A 56 20.08 -13.72 45.62
C GLY A 56 20.25 -14.69 44.45
N ALA A 57 19.21 -15.45 44.09
CA ALA A 57 19.25 -16.34 42.93
C ALA A 57 18.72 -15.64 41.66
N VAL A 58 19.28 -15.95 40.50
CA VAL A 58 18.72 -15.57 39.19
C VAL A 58 17.62 -16.57 38.84
N LYS A 59 16.40 -16.08 38.62
CA LYS A 59 15.24 -16.89 38.23
C LYS A 59 14.64 -16.36 36.93
N ARG A 60 14.16 -17.26 36.08
CA ARG A 60 13.33 -16.90 34.92
C ARG A 60 12.02 -16.25 35.42
N ARG A 61 11.63 -15.15 34.81
CA ARG A 61 10.41 -14.41 35.14
C ARG A 61 9.21 -15.04 34.46
#